data_AF-Q0RBE7-F1
#
_entry.id   AF-Q0RBE7-F1
#
_cell.length_a   1.000
_cell.length_b   1.000
_cell.length_c   1.000
_cell.angle_alpha   90.00
_cell.angle_beta   90.00
_cell.angle_gamma   90.00
#
_symmetry.space_group_name_H-M   'P 1'
#
loop_
_entity.id
_entity.type
_entity.pdbx_description
1 polymer ?
#
loop_
_entity_poly.entity_id
_entity_poly.type
_entity_poly.pdbx_seq_one_letter_code
_entity_poly.pdbx_strand_id
1 'polypeptide(L)'
;MGARAFGHPARVSRHPRQDVDRVHGPPGDRGEGRAAGRDGGPGAADGHRGHLDGQQGGRAGRLDSTRTDRARLDRTRPDLDDATAEAVGRLSEALEWVERARGALYEFHQLSGRADRTLAEAITGLEDAGHARTAGFVRGQLYGRNVLDGRWTFQIVEEYDELYYRPFAEVDDEVRRRLTDGMRHVHEARMKSRERARAGRDLWGPGA
;
A
#
# COMPACT_ATOMS: atom_id res chain seq x y z
N MET A 1 10.21 57.24 35.49
CA MET A 1 9.55 56.37 36.49
C MET A 1 8.50 55.54 35.77
N GLY A 2 8.57 54.20 35.87
CA GLY A 2 7.59 53.30 35.26
C GLY A 2 8.19 52.01 34.74
N ALA A 3 8.62 51.13 35.65
CA ALA A 3 9.10 49.79 35.33
C ALA A 3 7.95 48.89 34.81
N ARG A 4 8.24 48.00 33.86
CA ARG A 4 7.44 46.79 33.62
C ARG A 4 8.34 45.57 33.57
N ALA A 5 7.91 44.58 34.35
CA ALA A 5 8.66 43.43 34.80
C ALA A 5 8.73 42.31 33.77
N PHE A 6 9.79 41.51 33.91
CA PHE A 6 10.05 40.25 33.23
C PHE A 6 8.97 39.20 33.54
N GLY A 7 8.48 38.52 32.50
CA GLY A 7 7.57 37.38 32.62
C GLY A 7 8.29 36.11 33.07
N HIS A 8 7.66 35.37 33.99
CA HIS A 8 8.07 34.02 34.41
C HIS A 8 7.70 32.95 33.35
N PRO A 9 8.48 31.86 33.25
CA PRO A 9 8.17 30.74 32.35
C PRO A 9 7.05 29.84 32.89
N ALA A 10 6.27 29.28 31.96
CA ALA A 10 5.16 28.37 32.21
C ALA A 10 5.61 27.04 32.84
N ARG A 11 4.82 26.55 33.81
CA ARG A 11 4.96 25.24 34.45
C ARG A 11 4.51 24.13 33.49
N VAL A 12 5.37 23.13 33.28
CA VAL A 12 5.01 21.85 32.64
C VAL A 12 4.29 20.97 33.67
N SER A 13 3.02 20.67 33.45
CA SER A 13 2.25 19.72 34.25
C SER A 13 2.64 18.28 33.88
N ARG A 14 3.14 17.52 34.86
CA ARG A 14 3.39 16.07 34.72
C ARG A 14 2.11 15.32 35.13
N HIS A 15 1.58 14.47 34.25
CA HIS A 15 0.56 13.47 34.62
C HIS A 15 1.22 12.25 35.28
N PRO A 16 0.59 11.65 36.31
CA PRO A 16 1.10 10.43 36.93
C PRO A 16 0.75 9.21 36.08
N ARG A 17 1.75 8.33 35.87
CA ARG A 17 1.61 7.00 35.26
C ARG A 17 0.88 6.07 36.24
N GLN A 18 -0.08 5.30 35.75
CA GLN A 18 -0.71 4.21 36.50
C GLN A 18 0.06 2.91 36.27
N ASP A 19 0.41 2.25 37.37
CA ASP A 19 0.98 0.91 37.45
C ASP A 19 -0.02 -0.16 36.99
N VAL A 20 0.44 -1.08 36.13
CA VAL A 20 -0.20 -2.39 35.94
C VAL A 20 0.88 -3.47 35.85
N ASP A 21 1.28 -3.96 37.02
CA ASP A 21 1.89 -5.28 37.15
C ASP A 21 0.78 -6.33 37.29
N ARG A 22 0.75 -7.30 36.37
CA ARG A 22 0.35 -8.69 36.69
C ARG A 22 0.92 -9.69 35.68
N VAL A 23 1.72 -10.60 36.23
CA VAL A 23 2.41 -11.73 35.60
C VAL A 23 1.56 -12.99 35.73
N HIS A 24 1.47 -13.83 34.68
CA HIS A 24 1.67 -15.29 34.74
C HIS A 24 1.59 -15.98 33.36
N GLY A 25 2.50 -16.94 33.16
CA GLY A 25 2.76 -17.68 31.91
C GLY A 25 2.08 -19.07 31.79
N PRO A 26 2.55 -19.93 30.85
CA PRO A 26 1.77 -20.92 30.06
C PRO A 26 2.04 -22.41 30.49
N PRO A 27 1.61 -23.52 29.79
CA PRO A 27 2.15 -24.00 28.48
C PRO A 27 1.31 -25.02 27.60
N GLY A 28 1.86 -25.41 26.42
CA GLY A 28 1.66 -26.71 25.69
C GLY A 28 0.58 -26.75 24.58
N ASP A 29 0.66 -27.47 23.45
CA ASP A 29 1.35 -28.73 23.09
C ASP A 29 1.49 -28.93 21.54
N ARG A 30 2.27 -29.97 21.19
CA ARG A 30 2.87 -30.50 19.95
C ARG A 30 1.97 -30.81 18.72
N GLY A 31 2.63 -31.01 17.57
CA GLY A 31 2.15 -31.86 16.46
C GLY A 31 3.09 -31.94 15.24
N GLU A 32 3.75 -33.09 15.05
CA GLU A 32 4.72 -33.44 13.98
C GLU A 32 4.07 -34.11 12.73
N GLY A 33 4.84 -34.21 11.61
CA GLY A 33 4.73 -35.26 10.56
C GLY A 33 4.61 -34.72 9.10
N ARG A 34 5.62 -34.76 8.21
CA ARG A 34 6.15 -35.85 7.32
C ARG A 34 5.05 -36.56 6.47
N ALA A 35 5.12 -36.91 5.18
CA ALA A 35 6.15 -37.13 4.13
C ALA A 35 5.44 -37.15 2.71
N ALA A 36 6.03 -36.71 1.59
CA ALA A 36 6.80 -37.42 0.52
C ALA A 36 6.10 -38.50 -0.36
N GLY A 37 6.26 -38.39 -1.71
CA GLY A 37 6.11 -39.45 -2.75
C GLY A 37 5.35 -38.98 -4.01
N ARG A 38 5.98 -38.60 -5.15
CA ARG A 38 6.64 -39.34 -6.26
C ARG A 38 5.73 -39.80 -7.43
N ASP A 39 6.04 -39.24 -8.61
CA ASP A 39 6.24 -39.79 -9.98
C ASP A 39 5.20 -40.68 -10.70
N GLY A 40 4.92 -40.32 -11.97
CA GLY A 40 4.40 -41.20 -13.02
C GLY A 40 3.91 -40.47 -14.29
N GLY A 41 4.68 -40.50 -15.38
CA GLY A 41 4.34 -39.95 -16.71
C GLY A 41 3.57 -40.93 -17.64
N PRO A 42 3.76 -40.88 -18.98
CA PRO A 42 2.93 -40.13 -19.95
C PRO A 42 2.23 -41.02 -21.01
N GLY A 43 1.32 -40.44 -21.81
CA GLY A 43 0.66 -41.12 -22.94
C GLY A 43 0.17 -40.15 -24.04
N ALA A 44 0.35 -40.54 -25.30
CA ALA A 44 0.39 -39.70 -26.50
C ALA A 44 -0.80 -39.88 -27.48
N ALA A 45 -0.88 -38.95 -28.45
CA ALA A 45 -1.52 -39.04 -29.79
C ALA A 45 -3.07 -39.02 -29.84
N ASP A 46 -3.76 -38.54 -30.87
CA ASP A 46 -3.39 -38.28 -32.26
C ASP A 46 -4.42 -37.36 -32.99
N GLY A 47 -3.97 -36.69 -34.06
CA GLY A 47 -4.69 -36.48 -35.34
C GLY A 47 -5.97 -35.62 -35.46
N HIS A 48 -5.89 -34.54 -36.25
CA HIS A 48 -6.72 -34.43 -37.47
C HIS A 48 -6.20 -33.34 -38.43
N ARG A 49 -5.97 -33.73 -39.70
CA ARG A 49 -5.84 -32.82 -40.85
C ARG A 49 -7.23 -32.42 -41.36
N GLY A 50 -7.36 -31.18 -41.82
CA GLY A 50 -8.50 -30.68 -42.59
C GLY A 50 -8.14 -29.36 -43.28
N HIS A 51 -8.16 -29.40 -44.61
CA HIS A 51 -7.81 -28.35 -45.56
C HIS A 51 -9.07 -27.54 -45.92
N LEU A 52 -8.95 -26.22 -46.10
CA LEU A 52 -9.43 -25.42 -47.26
C LEU A 52 -9.87 -23.98 -46.93
N ASP A 53 -9.55 -23.11 -47.89
CA ASP A 53 -10.22 -21.90 -48.34
C ASP A 53 -10.11 -20.55 -47.61
N GLY A 54 -9.35 -19.65 -48.26
CA GLY A 54 -9.97 -18.52 -48.94
C GLY A 54 -10.46 -17.35 -48.09
N GLN A 55 -9.56 -16.63 -47.42
CA GLN A 55 -9.91 -15.40 -46.73
C GLN A 55 -9.61 -14.15 -47.58
N GLN A 56 -10.50 -13.85 -48.53
CA GLN A 56 -10.68 -12.50 -49.06
C GLN A 56 -11.93 -11.89 -48.41
N GLY A 57 -11.75 -11.21 -47.27
CA GLY A 57 -12.85 -10.54 -46.56
C GLY A 57 -12.49 -9.78 -45.27
N GLY A 58 -11.19 -9.65 -44.93
CA GLY A 58 -10.77 -9.28 -43.57
C GLY A 58 -10.62 -7.80 -43.22
N ARG A 59 -11.05 -6.86 -44.08
CA ARG A 59 -10.80 -5.42 -43.84
C ARG A 59 -11.92 -4.71 -43.08
N ALA A 60 -13.19 -5.10 -43.26
CA ALA A 60 -14.33 -4.45 -42.60
C ALA A 60 -14.51 -4.92 -41.13
N GLY A 61 -14.38 -6.23 -40.85
CA GLY A 61 -14.55 -6.78 -39.51
C GLY A 61 -13.45 -6.40 -38.50
N ARG A 62 -12.24 -6.09 -38.97
CA ARG A 62 -11.11 -5.69 -38.11
C ARG A 62 -11.21 -4.24 -37.64
N LEU A 63 -11.83 -3.35 -38.43
CA LEU A 63 -12.05 -1.95 -38.05
C LEU A 63 -13.14 -1.83 -36.99
N ASP A 64 -14.19 -2.66 -37.07
CA ASP A 64 -15.31 -2.63 -36.12
C ASP A 64 -14.94 -3.22 -34.75
N SER A 65 -14.09 -4.26 -34.70
CA SER A 65 -13.56 -4.79 -33.43
C SER A 65 -12.65 -3.77 -32.73
N THR A 66 -11.77 -3.08 -33.46
CA THR A 66 -10.89 -2.03 -32.89
C THR A 66 -11.66 -0.82 -32.37
N ARG A 67 -12.79 -0.47 -33.00
CA ARG A 67 -13.67 0.61 -32.54
C ARG A 67 -14.42 0.22 -31.26
N THR A 68 -14.84 -1.04 -31.15
CA THR A 68 -15.52 -1.59 -29.98
C THR A 68 -14.58 -1.77 -28.79
N ASP A 69 -13.34 -2.21 -29.01
CA ASP A 69 -12.30 -2.24 -27.98
C ASP A 69 -11.91 -0.83 -27.51
N ARG A 70 -11.83 0.15 -28.42
CA ARG A 70 -11.56 1.55 -28.07
C ARG A 70 -12.69 2.17 -27.25
N ALA A 71 -13.95 1.87 -27.56
CA ALA A 71 -15.09 2.30 -26.75
C ALA A 71 -15.08 1.66 -25.35
N ARG A 72 -14.62 0.40 -25.22
CA ARG A 72 -14.40 -0.26 -23.92
C ARG A 72 -13.24 0.33 -23.11
N LEU A 73 -12.28 0.98 -23.77
CA LEU A 73 -11.13 1.64 -23.16
C LEU A 73 -11.38 3.12 -22.87
N ASP A 74 -12.47 3.71 -23.36
CA ASP A 74 -12.76 5.12 -23.18
C ASP A 74 -13.22 5.41 -21.74
N ARG A 75 -12.26 5.88 -20.94
CA ARG A 75 -12.49 6.28 -19.55
C ARG A 75 -12.98 7.71 -19.39
N THR A 76 -13.25 8.44 -20.47
CA THR A 76 -13.65 9.85 -20.38
C THR A 76 -15.09 10.04 -19.88
N ARG A 77 -15.96 9.02 -19.95
CA ARG A 77 -17.36 9.08 -19.47
C ARG A 77 -18.11 10.33 -19.95
N PRO A 78 -18.26 10.56 -21.27
CA PRO A 78 -18.81 11.81 -21.79
C PRO A 78 -20.23 12.15 -21.30
N ASP A 79 -20.94 11.17 -20.74
CA ASP A 79 -22.26 11.28 -20.12
C ASP A 79 -22.26 11.95 -18.73
N LEU A 80 -21.13 11.96 -18.02
CA LEU A 80 -21.00 12.54 -16.67
C LEU A 80 -20.61 14.03 -16.75
N ASP A 81 -21.05 14.87 -15.82
CA ASP A 81 -20.60 16.27 -15.79
C ASP A 81 -19.16 16.41 -15.29
N ASP A 82 -18.48 17.50 -15.66
CA ASP A 82 -17.06 17.73 -15.29
C ASP A 82 -16.86 17.93 -13.78
N ALA A 83 -17.83 18.53 -13.08
CA ALA A 83 -17.71 18.77 -11.65
C ALA A 83 -17.77 17.47 -10.85
N THR A 84 -18.66 16.53 -11.23
CA THR A 84 -18.71 15.19 -10.63
C THR A 84 -17.44 14.41 -10.93
N ALA A 85 -16.97 14.42 -12.19
CA ALA A 85 -15.72 13.75 -12.54
C ALA A 85 -14.54 14.28 -11.71
N GLU A 86 -14.41 15.60 -11.58
CA GLU A 86 -13.38 16.24 -10.76
C GLU A 86 -13.50 15.88 -9.28
N ALA A 87 -14.70 15.96 -8.69
CA ALA A 87 -14.90 15.63 -7.28
C ALA A 87 -14.55 14.17 -6.95
N VAL A 88 -14.95 13.22 -7.80
CA VAL A 88 -14.57 11.81 -7.63
C VAL A 88 -13.06 11.63 -7.82
N GLY A 89 -12.45 12.30 -8.81
CA GLY A 89 -11.00 12.30 -9.00
C GLY A 89 -10.24 12.81 -7.77
N ARG A 90 -10.72 13.88 -7.13
CA ARG A 90 -10.14 14.41 -5.88
C ARG A 90 -10.27 13.45 -4.71
N LEU A 91 -11.37 12.71 -4.61
CA LEU A 91 -11.51 11.68 -3.58
C LEU A 91 -10.50 10.54 -3.80
N SER A 92 -10.35 10.06 -5.04
CA SER A 92 -9.36 9.04 -5.38
C SER A 92 -7.92 9.54 -5.17
N GLU A 93 -7.62 10.80 -5.54
CA GLU A 93 -6.32 11.43 -5.24
C GLU A 93 -6.04 11.46 -3.73
N ALA A 94 -7.06 11.76 -2.90
CA ALA A 94 -6.89 11.71 -1.45
C ALA A 94 -6.59 10.27 -0.96
N LEU A 95 -7.21 9.24 -1.52
CA LEU A 95 -6.88 7.85 -1.23
C LEU A 95 -5.43 7.51 -1.63
N GLU A 96 -4.94 8.00 -2.77
CA GLU A 96 -3.54 7.80 -3.18
C GLU A 96 -2.55 8.40 -2.17
N TRP A 97 -2.89 9.54 -1.55
CA TRP A 97 -2.08 10.10 -0.47
C TRP A 97 -2.13 9.26 0.81
N VAL A 98 -3.30 8.69 1.14
CA VAL A 98 -3.44 7.74 2.26
C VAL A 98 -2.61 6.48 2.01
N GLU A 99 -2.58 5.97 0.78
CA GLU A 99 -1.76 4.82 0.37
C GLU A 99 -0.26 5.13 0.42
N ARG A 100 0.16 6.34 0.06
CA ARG A 100 1.54 6.80 0.23
C ARG A 100 1.95 6.84 1.70
N ALA A 101 1.10 7.39 2.56
CA ALA A 101 1.33 7.41 4.00
C ALA A 101 1.37 5.98 4.58
N ARG A 102 0.50 5.09 4.13
CA ARG A 102 0.53 3.66 4.45
C ARG A 102 1.88 3.03 4.07
N GLY A 103 2.35 3.27 2.85
CA GLY A 103 3.65 2.79 2.38
C GLY A 103 4.81 3.30 3.25
N ALA A 104 4.77 4.55 3.69
CA ALA A 104 5.77 5.10 4.60
C ALA A 104 5.78 4.41 5.97
N LEU A 105 4.63 3.93 6.47
CA LEU A 105 4.59 3.15 7.71
C LEU A 105 5.21 1.76 7.55
N TYR A 106 5.03 1.12 6.39
CA TYR A 106 5.73 -0.14 6.08
C TYR A 106 7.25 0.06 6.01
N GLU A 107 7.70 1.12 5.35
CA GLU A 107 9.12 1.48 5.31
C GLU A 107 9.66 1.73 6.72
N PHE A 108 8.96 2.54 7.51
CA PHE A 108 9.30 2.79 8.92
C PHE A 108 9.42 1.51 9.74
N HIS A 109 8.46 0.58 9.60
CA HIS A 109 8.50 -0.72 10.28
C HIS A 109 9.74 -1.53 9.89
N GLN A 110 10.05 -1.63 8.60
CA GLN A 110 11.20 -2.39 8.12
C GLN A 110 12.53 -1.77 8.54
N LEU A 111 12.67 -0.45 8.45
CA LEU A 111 13.87 0.27 8.87
C LEU A 111 14.12 0.09 10.38
N SER A 112 13.06 0.18 11.19
CA SER A 112 13.15 -0.03 12.63
C SER A 112 13.56 -1.47 12.97
N GLY A 113 12.92 -2.47 12.34
CA GLY A 113 13.28 -3.87 12.54
C GLY A 113 14.70 -4.20 12.06
N ARG A 114 15.21 -3.52 11.04
CA ARG A 114 16.62 -3.63 10.63
C ARG A 114 17.54 -3.04 11.69
N ALA A 115 17.22 -1.87 12.23
CA ALA A 115 18.00 -1.25 13.29
C ALA A 115 18.07 -2.15 14.55
N ASP A 116 16.96 -2.78 14.94
CA ASP A 116 16.93 -3.70 16.08
C ASP A 116 17.81 -4.94 15.87
N ARG A 117 17.82 -5.51 14.66
CA ARG A 117 18.72 -6.62 14.32
C ARG A 117 20.19 -6.20 14.36
N THR A 118 20.53 -5.07 13.75
CA THR A 118 21.90 -4.54 13.77
C THR A 118 22.35 -4.19 15.18
N LEU A 119 21.44 -3.68 16.04
CA LEU A 119 21.73 -3.48 17.46
C LEU A 119 22.04 -4.80 18.17
N ALA A 120 21.28 -5.86 17.90
CA ALA A 120 21.55 -7.17 18.48
C ALA A 120 22.95 -7.68 18.08
N GLU A 121 23.31 -7.57 16.80
CA GLU A 121 24.64 -7.91 16.28
C GLU A 121 25.75 -7.10 16.96
N ALA A 122 25.54 -5.78 17.13
CA ALA A 122 26.51 -4.91 17.80
C ALA A 122 26.71 -5.28 19.28
N ILE A 123 25.63 -5.64 19.98
CA ILE A 123 25.71 -6.08 21.38
C ILE A 123 26.53 -7.38 21.47
N THR A 124 26.23 -8.38 20.63
CA THR A 124 27.01 -9.62 20.56
C THR A 124 28.48 -9.34 20.23
N GLY A 125 28.75 -8.49 19.24
CA GLY A 125 30.11 -8.12 18.87
C GLY A 125 30.89 -7.43 19.99
N LEU A 126 30.23 -6.62 20.83
CA LEU A 126 30.85 -6.05 22.03
C LEU A 126 31.16 -7.12 23.09
N GLU A 127 30.29 -8.12 23.26
CA GLU A 127 30.52 -9.24 24.19
C GLU A 127 31.72 -10.07 23.72
N ASP A 128 31.76 -10.44 22.44
CA ASP A 128 32.84 -11.23 21.83
C ASP A 128 34.19 -10.50 21.86
N ALA A 129 34.18 -9.17 21.77
CA ALA A 129 35.38 -8.34 21.90
C ALA A 129 35.86 -8.14 23.35
N GLY A 130 35.21 -8.76 24.34
CA GLY A 130 35.56 -8.65 25.76
C GLY A 130 35.02 -7.39 26.45
N HIS A 131 34.10 -6.67 25.83
CA HIS A 131 33.48 -5.44 26.37
C HIS A 131 32.11 -5.71 27.03
N ALA A 132 31.99 -6.78 27.81
CA ALA A 132 30.73 -7.23 28.40
C ALA A 132 29.97 -6.15 29.22
N ARG A 133 30.67 -5.28 29.96
CA ARG A 133 30.01 -4.18 30.70
C ARG A 133 29.35 -3.17 29.77
N THR A 134 30.02 -2.82 28.67
CA THR A 134 29.48 -1.90 27.67
C THR A 134 28.30 -2.54 26.93
N ALA A 135 28.43 -3.81 26.55
CA ALA A 135 27.33 -4.56 25.95
C ALA A 135 26.10 -4.61 26.87
N GLY A 136 26.28 -4.90 28.16
CA GLY A 136 25.21 -4.89 29.17
C GLY A 136 24.54 -3.53 29.33
N PHE A 137 25.32 -2.44 29.30
CA PHE A 137 24.77 -1.09 29.31
C PHE A 137 23.90 -0.82 28.08
N VAL A 138 24.43 -1.08 26.87
CA VAL A 138 23.69 -0.86 25.61
C VAL A 138 22.42 -1.71 25.58
N ARG A 139 22.50 -2.99 25.96
CA ARG A 139 21.36 -3.90 26.05
C ARG A 139 20.29 -3.36 26.97
N GLY A 140 20.64 -2.96 28.19
CA GLY A 140 19.69 -2.43 29.18
C GLY A 140 19.06 -1.08 28.79
N GLN A 141 19.75 -0.28 27.98
CA GLN A 141 19.22 1.02 27.53
C GLN A 141 18.35 0.91 26.29
N LEU A 142 18.75 0.10 25.30
CA LEU A 142 18.20 0.16 23.93
C LEU A 142 17.47 -1.11 23.49
N TYR A 143 17.90 -2.29 23.91
CA TYR A 143 17.38 -3.54 23.37
C TYR A 143 15.95 -3.80 23.86
N GLY A 144 15.01 -4.00 22.93
CA GLY A 144 13.59 -4.25 23.24
C GLY A 144 12.79 -2.99 23.61
N ARG A 145 13.31 -1.78 23.37
CA ARG A 145 12.53 -0.54 23.53
C ARG A 145 11.41 -0.48 22.49
N ASN A 146 10.26 0.05 22.91
CA ASN A 146 9.21 0.45 21.98
C ASN A 146 9.49 1.83 21.37
N VAL A 147 9.11 2.02 20.11
CA VAL A 147 9.17 3.33 19.43
C VAL A 147 8.07 4.27 19.91
N LEU A 148 6.95 3.73 20.40
CA LEU A 148 5.81 4.42 20.99
C LEU A 148 5.35 3.66 22.23
N ASP A 149 4.81 4.36 23.23
CA ASP A 149 4.34 3.72 24.46
C ASP A 149 3.30 2.63 24.16
N GLY A 150 3.57 1.42 24.64
CA GLY A 150 2.70 0.25 24.50
C GLY A 150 2.55 -0.32 23.08
N ARG A 151 3.39 0.08 22.11
CA ARG A 151 3.24 -0.34 20.71
C ARG A 151 4.52 -0.80 20.05
N TRP A 152 4.40 -1.88 19.31
CA TRP A 152 5.36 -2.30 18.31
C TRP A 152 5.07 -1.64 16.96
N THR A 153 6.12 -1.53 16.13
CA THR A 153 6.02 -0.82 14.85
C THR A 153 5.00 -1.44 13.89
N PHE A 154 4.79 -2.75 13.92
CA PHE A 154 3.76 -3.39 13.10
C PHE A 154 2.34 -3.09 13.58
N GLN A 155 2.14 -2.89 14.89
CA GLN A 155 0.82 -2.51 15.43
C GLN A 155 0.43 -1.11 14.97
N ILE A 156 1.40 -0.21 14.76
CA ILE A 156 1.14 1.11 14.16
C ILE A 156 0.62 0.95 12.72
N VAL A 157 1.15 0.00 11.95
CA VAL A 157 0.68 -0.31 10.60
C VAL A 157 -0.73 -0.89 10.65
N GLU A 158 -0.97 -1.87 11.52
CA GLU A 158 -2.29 -2.51 11.70
C GLU A 158 -3.36 -1.49 12.11
N GLU A 159 -3.08 -0.66 13.12
CA GLU A 159 -4.00 0.40 13.56
C GLU A 159 -4.28 1.41 12.43
N TYR A 160 -3.27 1.79 11.65
CA TYR A 160 -3.48 2.68 10.49
C TYR A 160 -4.34 2.03 9.40
N ASP A 161 -4.11 0.75 9.13
CA ASP A 161 -4.86 -0.03 8.15
C ASP A 161 -6.33 -0.14 8.52
N GLU A 162 -6.62 -0.44 9.79
CA GLU A 162 -7.97 -0.62 10.30
C GLU A 162 -8.72 0.70 10.47
N LEU A 163 -8.08 1.71 11.06
CA LEU A 163 -8.77 2.93 11.49
C LEU A 163 -8.86 3.99 10.39
N TYR A 164 -7.93 3.98 9.43
CA TYR A 164 -7.82 5.08 8.46
C TYR A 164 -7.84 4.62 7.01
N TYR A 165 -6.97 3.68 6.61
CA TYR A 165 -6.89 3.25 5.22
C TYR A 165 -8.16 2.52 4.75
N ARG A 166 -8.61 1.50 5.48
CA ARG A 166 -9.74 0.67 5.06
C ARG A 166 -11.05 1.47 4.90
N PRO A 167 -11.46 2.32 5.87
CA PRO A 167 -12.63 3.17 5.67
C PRO A 167 -12.52 4.08 4.45
N PHE A 168 -11.33 4.64 4.19
CA PHE A 168 -11.10 5.52 3.03
C PHE A 168 -11.25 4.76 1.71
N ALA A 169 -10.66 3.57 1.62
CA ALA A 169 -10.72 2.72 0.44
C ALA A 169 -12.15 2.24 0.15
N GLU A 170 -12.91 1.87 1.19
CA GLU A 170 -14.31 1.47 1.06
C GLU A 170 -15.21 2.61 0.58
N VAL A 171 -15.01 3.82 1.10
CA VAL A 171 -15.78 5.00 0.68
C VAL A 171 -15.44 5.43 -0.74
N ASP A 172 -14.17 5.45 -1.14
CA ASP A 172 -13.77 5.72 -2.52
C ASP A 172 -14.41 4.72 -3.48
N ASP A 173 -14.37 3.42 -3.16
CA ASP A 173 -14.95 2.40 -4.01
C ASP A 173 -16.47 2.55 -4.15
N GLU A 174 -17.17 2.81 -3.04
CA GLU A 174 -18.61 3.06 -3.07
C GLU A 174 -18.98 4.28 -3.92
N VAL A 175 -18.25 5.39 -3.76
CA VAL A 175 -18.48 6.61 -4.54
C VAL A 175 -18.22 6.37 -6.02
N ARG A 176 -17.12 5.69 -6.38
CA ARG A 176 -16.85 5.32 -7.78
C ARG A 176 -17.94 4.41 -8.36
N ARG A 177 -18.38 3.38 -7.62
CA ARG A 177 -19.46 2.50 -8.08
C ARG A 177 -20.76 3.26 -8.37
N ARG A 178 -21.08 4.27 -7.56
CA ARG A 178 -22.30 5.08 -7.72
C ARG A 178 -22.21 6.12 -8.83
N LEU A 179 -21.07 6.79 -8.98
CA LEU A 179 -20.94 7.99 -9.81
C LEU A 179 -20.17 7.78 -11.11
N THR A 180 -19.35 6.73 -11.17
CA THR A 180 -18.50 6.44 -12.35
C THR A 180 -18.65 5.00 -12.83
N ASP A 181 -19.68 4.27 -12.42
CA ASP A 181 -19.88 2.84 -12.70
C ASP A 181 -18.65 1.99 -12.35
N GLY A 182 -17.94 2.39 -11.28
CA GLY A 182 -16.72 1.75 -10.81
C GLY A 182 -15.47 2.10 -11.60
N MET A 183 -15.56 2.94 -12.64
CA MET A 183 -14.40 3.33 -13.44
C MET A 183 -13.44 4.20 -12.64
N ARG A 184 -12.15 3.84 -12.69
CA ARG A 184 -11.05 4.64 -12.14
C ARG A 184 -10.53 5.65 -13.16
N HIS A 185 -9.99 6.75 -12.65
CA HIS A 185 -9.29 7.79 -13.42
C HIS A 185 -10.11 8.51 -14.50
N VAL A 186 -11.41 8.73 -14.24
CA VAL A 186 -12.29 9.42 -15.20
C VAL A 186 -11.84 10.87 -15.41
N HIS A 187 -11.51 11.57 -14.33
CA HIS A 187 -11.06 12.97 -14.40
C HIS A 187 -9.77 13.13 -15.20
N GLU A 188 -8.77 12.29 -14.91
CA GLU A 188 -7.47 12.26 -15.59
C GLU A 188 -7.63 11.87 -17.04
N ALA A 189 -8.49 10.90 -17.36
CA ALA A 189 -8.79 10.55 -18.74
C ALA A 189 -9.34 11.74 -19.53
N ARG A 190 -10.23 12.54 -18.94
CA ARG A 190 -10.74 13.78 -19.55
C ARG A 190 -9.66 14.85 -19.70
N MET A 191 -8.84 15.06 -18.66
CA MET A 191 -7.70 15.98 -18.76
C MET A 191 -6.79 15.58 -19.90
N LYS A 192 -6.42 14.29 -19.98
CA LYS A 192 -5.57 13.77 -21.04
C LYS A 192 -6.19 13.91 -22.42
N SER A 193 -7.49 13.67 -22.52
CA SER A 193 -8.25 13.86 -23.76
C SER A 193 -8.17 15.32 -24.24
N ARG A 194 -8.43 16.29 -23.36
CA ARG A 194 -8.33 17.73 -23.67
C ARG A 194 -6.90 18.15 -24.06
N GLU A 195 -5.89 17.65 -23.36
CA GLU A 195 -4.48 17.91 -23.68
C GLU A 195 -4.09 17.41 -25.08
N ARG A 196 -4.48 16.17 -25.42
CA ARG A 196 -4.19 15.58 -26.73
C ARG A 196 -4.90 16.34 -27.85
N ALA A 197 -6.17 16.72 -27.65
CA ALA A 197 -6.91 17.52 -28.61
C ALA A 197 -6.22 18.89 -28.86
N ARG A 198 -5.82 19.60 -27.80
CA ARG A 198 -5.06 20.87 -27.93
C ARG A 198 -3.72 20.70 -28.62
N ALA A 199 -3.08 19.54 -28.47
CA ALA A 199 -1.82 19.19 -29.13
C ALA A 199 -2.01 18.65 -30.56
N GLY A 200 -3.24 18.62 -31.09
CA GLY A 200 -3.53 18.08 -32.43
C GLY A 200 -3.24 16.58 -32.57
N ARG A 201 -3.23 15.83 -31.46
CA ARG A 201 -2.98 14.38 -31.45
C ARG A 201 -4.28 13.60 -31.43
N ASP A 202 -4.33 12.50 -32.18
CA ASP A 202 -5.38 11.50 -32.02
C ASP A 202 -5.40 11.00 -30.57
N LEU A 203 -6.59 10.92 -29.97
CA LEU A 203 -6.80 10.47 -28.59
C LEU A 203 -6.23 9.07 -28.36
N TRP A 204 -6.32 8.20 -29.37
CA TRP A 204 -5.91 6.79 -29.31
C TRP A 204 -4.74 6.46 -30.25
N GLY A 205 -4.04 7.48 -30.73
CA GLY A 205 -2.87 7.32 -31.61
C GLY A 205 -1.66 6.70 -30.88
N PRO A 206 -0.66 6.16 -31.61
CA PRO A 206 0.54 5.53 -31.03
C PRO A 206 1.20 6.38 -29.93
N GLY A 207 1.67 5.74 -28.85
CA GLY A 207 2.18 6.43 -27.65
C GLY A 207 1.08 6.98 -26.72
N ALA A 208 -0.16 6.48 -26.86
CA ALA A 208 -1.23 6.58 -25.86
C ALA A 208 -1.08 5.51 -24.79
#